data_AF-A0A2S8P5L2-F1
#
_entry.id   AF-A0A2S8P5L2-F1
#
_cell.length_a   1.000
_cell.length_b   1.000
_cell.length_c   1.000
_cell.angle_alpha   90.00
_cell.angle_beta   90.00
_cell.angle_gamma   90.00
#
_symmetry.space_group_name_H-M   'P 1'
#
loop_
_entity.id
_entity.type
_entity.pdbx_description
1 polymer ?
#
loop_
_entity_poly.entity_id
_entity_poly.type
_entity_poly.pdbx_seq_one_letter_code
_entity_poly.pdbx_strand_id
1 'polypeptide(L)'
;MYSLAKELAGTMRAIMEIESEIIESKNNHTDERTLLDLEQRRSNLINGSTRDELLVIKTVMNVGRSERGYRHYFDSEDVEIINLPIELNEHELMQKYSYYLIHRTRQELAYGIEYYTAVSEQLKEGMEILKLQAADELGCRRFTR
;
A
#
# COMPACT_ATOMS: atom_id res chain seq x y z
N MET A 1 13.38 0.29 -9.76
CA MET A 1 12.07 0.54 -9.13
C MET A 1 11.40 -0.73 -8.62
N TYR A 2 11.11 -1.74 -9.46
CA TYR A 2 10.52 -3.00 -8.98
C TYR A 2 11.39 -3.78 -7.96
N SER A 3 12.73 -3.80 -8.13
CA SER A 3 13.64 -4.37 -7.11
C SER A 3 13.47 -3.69 -5.73
N LEU A 4 13.46 -2.36 -5.73
CA LEU A 4 13.23 -1.56 -4.52
C LEU A 4 11.84 -1.82 -3.93
N ALA A 5 10.82 -2.09 -4.76
CA ALA A 5 9.50 -2.49 -4.25
C ALA A 5 9.53 -3.83 -3.50
N LYS A 6 10.34 -4.80 -3.95
CA LYS A 6 10.56 -6.06 -3.22
C LYS A 6 11.28 -5.83 -1.90
N GLU A 7 12.31 -5.01 -1.89
CA GLU A 7 13.06 -4.64 -0.68
C GLU A 7 12.16 -3.93 0.35
N LEU A 8 11.22 -3.11 -0.11
CA LEU A 8 10.27 -2.38 0.73
C LEU A 8 9.02 -3.16 1.14
N ALA A 9 8.89 -4.45 0.75
CA ALA A 9 7.71 -5.25 1.10
C ALA A 9 7.49 -5.37 2.62
N GLY A 10 8.57 -5.39 3.41
CA GLY A 10 8.49 -5.33 4.88
C GLY A 10 7.91 -4.00 5.37
N THR A 11 8.43 -2.88 4.87
CA THR A 11 7.97 -1.53 5.21
C THR A 11 6.50 -1.32 4.85
N MET A 12 6.08 -1.75 3.66
CA MET A 12 4.68 -1.63 3.23
C MET A 12 3.73 -2.42 4.13
N ARG A 13 4.11 -3.63 4.55
CA ARG A 13 3.33 -4.42 5.54
C ARG A 13 3.24 -3.71 6.88
N ALA A 14 4.35 -3.18 7.39
CA ALA A 14 4.33 -2.44 8.65
C ALA A 14 3.42 -1.19 8.59
N ILE A 15 3.39 -0.47 7.45
CA ILE A 15 2.44 0.63 7.23
C ILE A 15 1.00 0.12 7.28
N MET A 16 0.69 -0.97 6.56
CA MET A 16 -0.66 -1.57 6.53
C MET A 16 -1.15 -2.02 7.91
N GLU A 17 -0.27 -2.64 8.70
CA GLU A 17 -0.57 -3.09 10.07
C GLU A 17 -0.94 -1.90 10.96
N ILE A 18 -0.11 -0.85 10.97
CA ILE A 18 -0.39 0.36 11.78
C ILE A 18 -1.69 1.04 11.34
N GLU A 19 -1.95 1.15 10.03
CA GLU A 19 -3.22 1.72 9.51
C GLU A 19 -4.44 0.90 9.95
N SER A 20 -4.32 -0.43 9.96
CA SER A 20 -5.40 -1.31 10.42
C SER A 20 -5.65 -1.17 11.92
N GLU A 21 -4.58 -1.07 12.73
CA GLU A 21 -4.66 -0.79 14.17
C GLU A 21 -5.30 0.58 14.46
N ILE A 22 -5.01 1.60 13.65
CA ILE A 22 -5.64 2.94 13.75
C ILE A 22 -7.14 2.86 13.48
N ILE A 23 -7.55 2.18 12.42
CA ILE A 23 -8.98 2.02 12.06
C ILE A 23 -9.71 1.26 13.17
N GLU A 24 -9.15 0.15 13.65
CA GLU A 24 -9.72 -0.63 14.74
C GLU A 24 -9.83 0.21 16.03
N SER A 25 -8.77 0.96 16.37
CA SER A 25 -8.77 1.83 17.56
C SER A 25 -9.86 2.90 17.50
N LYS A 26 -10.09 3.50 16.32
CA LYS A 26 -11.15 4.48 16.08
C LYS A 26 -12.54 3.85 16.21
N ASN A 27 -12.75 2.66 15.66
CA ASN A 27 -14.02 1.95 15.72
C ASN A 27 -14.37 1.48 17.14
N ASN A 28 -13.36 1.10 17.93
CA ASN A 28 -13.54 0.61 19.30
C ASN A 28 -13.58 1.74 20.36
N HIS A 29 -13.53 3.02 19.96
CA HIS A 29 -13.44 4.18 20.86
C HIS A 29 -12.31 4.04 21.90
N THR A 30 -11.15 3.59 21.43
CA THR A 30 -9.96 3.33 22.28
C THR A 30 -9.38 4.63 22.83
N ASP A 31 -8.61 4.53 23.92
CA ASP A 31 -7.92 5.65 24.57
C ASP A 31 -7.15 6.54 23.57
N GLU A 32 -7.31 7.86 23.70
CA GLU A 32 -6.74 8.86 22.81
C GLU A 32 -5.20 8.77 22.75
N ARG A 33 -4.57 8.38 23.87
CA ARG A 33 -3.12 8.19 23.95
C ARG A 33 -2.64 7.02 23.08
N THR A 34 -3.41 5.94 22.98
CA THR A 34 -3.07 4.80 22.13
C THR A 34 -3.17 5.19 20.65
N LEU A 35 -4.22 5.92 20.28
CA LEU A 35 -4.37 6.41 18.91
C LEU A 35 -3.21 7.36 18.51
N LEU A 36 -2.84 8.28 19.39
CA LEU A 36 -1.71 9.18 19.16
C LEU A 36 -0.37 8.43 18.99
N ASP A 37 -0.13 7.37 19.77
CA ASP A 37 1.07 6.55 19.62
C ASP A 37 1.12 5.85 18.25
N LEU A 38 -0.01 5.30 17.79
CA LEU A 38 -0.12 4.68 16.46
C LEU A 38 0.11 5.68 15.33
N GLU A 39 -0.53 6.85 15.41
CA GLU A 39 -0.34 7.92 14.43
C GLU A 39 1.12 8.40 14.39
N GLN A 40 1.78 8.51 15.55
CA GLN A 40 3.19 8.86 15.63
C GLN A 40 4.10 7.75 15.06
N ARG A 41 3.81 6.48 15.34
CA ARG A 41 4.56 5.33 14.77
C ARG A 41 4.46 5.30 13.25
N ARG A 42 3.25 5.50 12.70
CA ARG A 42 3.04 5.66 11.25
C ARG A 42 3.86 6.83 10.71
N SER A 43 3.74 8.00 11.33
CA SER A 43 4.43 9.22 10.89
C SER A 43 5.94 9.01 10.86
N ASN A 44 6.50 8.38 11.89
CA ASN A 44 7.93 8.07 11.98
C ASN A 44 8.38 7.11 10.86
N LEU A 45 7.59 6.07 10.56
CA LEU A 45 7.90 5.10 9.52
C LEU A 45 7.91 5.76 8.12
N ILE A 46 6.92 6.60 7.83
CA ILE A 46 6.81 7.31 6.56
C ILE A 46 7.89 8.39 6.45
N ASN A 47 8.06 9.24 7.46
CA ASN A 47 9.00 10.35 7.43
C ASN A 47 10.47 9.91 7.54
N GLY A 48 10.73 8.70 8.04
CA GLY A 48 12.05 8.05 8.02
C GLY A 48 12.46 7.51 6.65
N SER A 49 11.51 7.37 5.71
CA SER A 49 11.78 6.87 4.37
C SER A 49 12.37 7.96 3.46
N THR A 50 13.26 7.55 2.56
CA THR A 50 13.81 8.40 1.50
C THR A 50 12.74 8.75 0.46
N ARG A 51 13.03 9.74 -0.37
CA ARG A 51 12.13 10.13 -1.47
C ARG A 51 11.84 8.97 -2.42
N ASP A 52 12.86 8.19 -2.79
CA ASP A 52 12.70 7.11 -3.77
C ASP A 52 11.92 5.94 -3.19
N GLU A 53 12.08 5.66 -1.90
CA GLU A 53 11.27 4.66 -1.20
C GLU A 53 9.80 5.10 -1.13
N LEU A 54 9.55 6.37 -0.77
CA LEU A 54 8.19 6.93 -0.75
C LEU A 54 7.55 6.94 -2.15
N LEU A 55 8.35 7.22 -3.19
CA LEU A 55 7.88 7.14 -4.57
C LEU A 55 7.44 5.72 -4.91
N VAL A 56 8.24 4.71 -4.55
CA VAL A 56 7.90 3.30 -4.77
C VAL A 56 6.64 2.90 -4.00
N ILE A 57 6.55 3.22 -2.71
CA ILE A 57 5.38 2.91 -1.88
C ILE A 57 4.12 3.54 -2.49
N LYS A 58 4.19 4.81 -2.89
CA LYS A 58 3.07 5.50 -3.53
C LYS A 58 2.72 4.92 -4.90
N THR A 59 3.71 4.48 -5.68
CA THR A 59 3.46 3.77 -6.94
C THR A 59 2.72 2.46 -6.71
N VAL A 60 3.10 1.67 -5.71
CA VAL A 60 2.40 0.42 -5.35
C VAL A 60 0.94 0.71 -4.97
N MET A 61 0.69 1.74 -4.15
CA MET A 61 -0.68 2.18 -3.84
C MET A 61 -1.47 2.52 -5.11
N ASN A 62 -0.87 3.25 -6.05
CA ASN A 62 -1.54 3.64 -7.28
C ASN A 62 -1.89 2.44 -8.16
N VAL A 63 -1.04 1.40 -8.19
CA VAL A 63 -1.36 0.12 -8.85
C VAL A 63 -2.61 -0.49 -8.21
N GLY A 64 -2.61 -0.67 -6.90
CA GLY A 64 -3.75 -1.25 -6.17
C GLY A 64 -5.06 -0.48 -6.37
N ARG A 65 -4.97 0.86 -6.41
CA ARG A 65 -6.12 1.73 -6.67
C ARG A 65 -6.65 1.65 -8.09
N SER A 66 -5.79 1.46 -9.09
CA SER A 66 -6.13 1.79 -10.48
C SER A 66 -6.33 0.57 -11.37
N GLU A 67 -5.81 -0.58 -10.97
CA GLU A 67 -5.94 -1.85 -11.70
C GLU A 67 -7.17 -2.67 -11.22
N ARG A 68 -8.08 -1.99 -10.50
CA ARG A 68 -9.40 -2.49 -10.11
C ARG A 68 -10.48 -1.54 -10.64
N GLY A 69 -11.56 -2.11 -11.17
CA GLY A 69 -12.77 -1.35 -11.46
C GLY A 69 -13.56 -1.16 -10.17
N TYR A 70 -14.17 0.00 -9.99
CA TYR A 70 -15.09 0.26 -8.88
C TYR A 70 -16.43 0.69 -9.45
N ARG A 71 -17.50 0.05 -9.00
CA ARG A 71 -18.88 0.47 -9.28
C ARG A 71 -19.50 1.02 -8.02
N HIS A 72 -19.91 2.28 -8.12
CA HIS A 72 -20.68 2.97 -7.08
C HIS A 72 -22.18 2.91 -7.43
N TYR A 73 -23.00 2.62 -6.44
CA TYR A 73 -24.45 2.63 -6.57
C TYR A 73 -24.99 3.97 -6.07
N PHE A 74 -25.97 4.55 -6.78
CA PHE A 74 -26.50 5.89 -6.45
C PHE A 74 -27.18 5.94 -5.06
N ASP A 75 -27.80 4.84 -4.65
CA ASP A 75 -28.57 4.73 -3.40
C ASP A 75 -27.89 3.88 -2.32
N SER A 76 -26.58 3.61 -2.42
CA SER A 76 -25.84 2.83 -1.42
C SER A 76 -24.40 3.33 -1.25
N GLU A 77 -23.88 3.21 -0.02
CA GLU A 77 -22.45 3.38 0.27
C GLU A 77 -21.63 2.14 -0.15
N ASP A 78 -22.30 1.07 -0.58
CA ASP A 78 -21.64 -0.14 -1.07
C ASP A 78 -20.86 0.13 -2.37
N VAL A 79 -19.63 -0.38 -2.41
CA VAL A 79 -18.77 -0.32 -3.59
C VAL A 79 -18.49 -1.73 -4.07
N GLU A 80 -18.89 -2.03 -5.31
CA GLU A 80 -18.53 -3.30 -5.96
C GLU A 80 -17.15 -3.18 -6.59
N ILE A 81 -16.25 -4.09 -6.23
CA ILE A 81 -14.92 -4.21 -6.83
C ILE A 81 -14.99 -5.16 -8.03
N ILE A 82 -14.66 -4.64 -9.21
CA ILE A 82 -14.63 -5.38 -10.47
C ILE A 82 -13.18 -5.74 -10.79
N ASN A 83 -12.87 -7.03 -10.76
CA ASN A 83 -11.55 -7.55 -11.14
C ASN A 83 -11.45 -7.64 -12.66
N LEU A 84 -10.71 -6.71 -13.26
CA LEU A 84 -10.39 -6.72 -14.69
C LEU A 84 -9.08 -7.49 -14.94
N PRO A 85 -8.92 -8.13 -16.11
CA PRO A 85 -7.63 -8.70 -16.52
C PRO A 85 -6.56 -7.60 -16.55
N ILE A 86 -5.42 -7.88 -15.91
CA ILE A 86 -4.27 -6.98 -15.91
C ILE A 86 -3.35 -7.41 -17.07
N GLU A 87 -3.21 -6.54 -18.06
CA GLU A 87 -2.48 -6.84 -19.29
C GLU A 87 -0.97 -6.58 -19.16
N LEU A 88 -0.58 -5.69 -18.25
CA LEU A 88 0.81 -5.26 -18.05
C LEU A 88 1.53 -6.12 -17.00
N ASN A 89 2.82 -6.35 -17.20
CA ASN A 89 3.65 -7.01 -16.20
C ASN A 89 4.05 -6.05 -15.05
N GLU A 90 4.67 -6.59 -14.01
CA GLU A 90 4.99 -5.86 -12.78
C GLU A 90 5.94 -4.69 -13.02
N HIS A 91 6.89 -4.83 -13.95
CA HIS A 91 7.83 -3.76 -14.30
C HIS A 91 7.11 -2.64 -15.07
N GLU A 92 6.25 -2.99 -16.01
CA GLU A 92 5.45 -2.05 -16.81
C GLU A 92 4.47 -1.26 -15.93
N LEU A 93 3.82 -1.93 -14.98
CA LEU A 93 2.94 -1.30 -14.00
C LEU A 93 3.69 -0.28 -13.15
N MET A 94 4.84 -0.65 -12.59
CA MET A 94 5.66 0.27 -11.82
C MET A 94 6.09 1.48 -12.66
N GLN A 95 6.44 1.29 -13.94
CA GLN A 95 6.80 2.39 -14.82
C GLN A 95 5.61 3.30 -15.12
N LYS A 96 4.45 2.74 -15.49
CA LYS A 96 3.21 3.47 -15.78
C LYS A 96 2.78 4.35 -14.60
N TYR A 97 2.73 3.78 -13.40
CA TYR A 97 2.19 4.47 -12.22
C TYR A 97 3.19 5.37 -11.49
N SER A 98 4.48 5.24 -11.77
CA SER A 98 5.51 6.15 -11.25
C SER A 98 5.68 7.40 -12.10
N TYR A 99 5.30 7.37 -13.38
CA TYR A 99 5.46 8.49 -14.32
C TYR A 99 4.92 9.82 -13.76
N TYR A 100 3.75 9.81 -13.11
CA TYR A 100 3.13 11.02 -12.56
C TYR A 100 3.67 11.44 -11.19
N LEU A 101 4.54 10.63 -10.58
CA LEU A 101 5.10 10.87 -9.25
C LEU A 101 6.55 11.39 -9.32
N ILE A 102 7.22 11.28 -10.48
CA ILE A 102 8.65 11.58 -10.61
C ILE A 102 9.01 13.04 -10.28
N HIS A 103 8.07 13.97 -10.39
CA HIS A 103 8.28 15.38 -10.06
C HIS A 103 7.88 15.74 -8.62
N ARG A 104 7.30 14.80 -7.87
CA ARG A 104 6.91 15.04 -6.48
C ARG A 104 8.13 15.10 -5.58
N THR A 105 8.06 16.00 -4.62
CA THR A 105 9.02 16.13 -3.51
C THR A 105 8.81 15.00 -2.49
N ARG A 106 9.80 14.81 -1.61
CA ARG A 106 9.69 13.85 -0.50
C ARG A 106 8.48 14.15 0.38
N GLN A 107 8.27 15.42 0.71
CA GLN A 107 7.19 15.89 1.56
C GLN A 107 5.81 15.66 0.94
N GLU A 108 5.64 15.94 -0.36
CA GLU A 108 4.38 15.66 -1.06
C GLU A 108 4.05 14.17 -1.08
N LEU A 109 5.07 13.31 -1.28
CA LEU A 109 4.89 11.87 -1.26
C LEU A 109 4.53 11.36 0.14
N ALA A 110 5.27 11.79 1.17
CA ALA A 110 5.00 11.44 2.56
C ALA A 110 3.58 11.85 2.99
N TYR A 111 3.20 13.11 2.72
CA TYR A 111 1.86 13.62 3.00
C TYR A 111 0.78 12.82 2.29
N GLY A 112 1.01 12.47 1.02
CA GLY A 112 0.08 11.67 0.23
C GLY A 112 -0.07 10.23 0.68
N ILE A 113 0.81 9.72 1.54
CA ILE A 113 0.68 8.41 2.18
C ILE A 113 0.05 8.60 3.56
N GLU A 114 0.60 9.47 4.40
CA GLU A 114 0.22 9.63 5.82
C GLU A 114 -1.25 10.04 6.04
N TYR A 115 -1.81 10.88 5.16
CA TYR A 115 -3.15 11.44 5.35
C TYR A 115 -4.20 10.85 4.41
N TYR A 116 -3.86 9.76 3.71
CA TYR A 116 -4.75 9.15 2.75
C TYR A 116 -5.58 8.03 3.41
N THR A 117 -6.89 7.99 3.15
CA THR A 117 -7.82 7.14 3.93
C THR A 117 -7.79 5.66 3.57
N ALA A 118 -7.29 5.29 2.40
CA ALA A 118 -7.31 3.91 1.89
C ALA A 118 -5.90 3.32 1.72
N VAL A 119 -4.94 3.72 2.57
CA VAL A 119 -3.54 3.29 2.46
C VAL A 119 -3.39 1.77 2.59
N SER A 120 -4.00 1.19 3.63
CA SER A 120 -3.91 -0.26 3.89
C SER A 120 -4.46 -1.08 2.71
N GLU A 121 -5.66 -0.74 2.24
CA GLU A 121 -6.33 -1.43 1.14
C GLU A 121 -5.55 -1.32 -0.17
N GLN A 122 -5.09 -0.13 -0.53
CA GLN A 122 -4.36 0.11 -1.77
C GLN A 122 -2.97 -0.51 -1.76
N LEU A 123 -2.28 -0.52 -0.61
CA LEU A 123 -1.01 -1.23 -0.48
C LEU A 123 -1.20 -2.74 -0.58
N LYS A 124 -2.19 -3.29 0.13
CA LYS A 124 -2.51 -4.73 0.07
C LYS A 124 -2.72 -5.17 -1.37
N GLU A 125 -3.62 -4.48 -2.07
CA GLU A 125 -3.98 -4.81 -3.45
C GLU A 125 -2.81 -4.60 -4.42
N GLY A 126 -2.09 -3.49 -4.28
CA GLY A 126 -0.92 -3.20 -5.10
C GLY A 126 0.19 -4.23 -4.93
N MET A 127 0.43 -4.68 -3.71
CA MET A 127 1.41 -5.73 -3.40
C MET A 127 0.99 -7.08 -3.97
N GLU A 128 -0.30 -7.42 -3.96
CA GLU A 128 -0.84 -8.65 -4.55
C GLU A 128 -0.66 -8.64 -6.08
N ILE A 129 -1.09 -7.57 -6.74
CA ILE A 129 -0.95 -7.39 -8.19
C ILE A 129 0.51 -7.48 -8.63
N LEU A 130 1.42 -6.86 -7.87
CA LEU A 130 2.85 -6.82 -8.17
C LEU A 130 3.62 -8.05 -7.66
N LYS A 131 2.94 -9.02 -7.05
CA LYS A 131 3.53 -10.26 -6.52
C LYS A 131 4.70 -9.99 -5.57
N LEU A 132 4.51 -9.03 -4.65
CA LEU A 132 5.52 -8.61 -3.67
C LEU A 132 5.48 -9.44 -2.36
N GLN A 133 4.65 -10.48 -2.32
CA GLN A 133 4.59 -11.41 -1.20
C GLN A 133 5.88 -12.25 -1.16
N ALA A 134 6.38 -12.50 0.05
CA ALA A 134 7.71 -13.07 0.28
C ALA A 134 7.93 -14.39 -0.49
N ALA A 135 9.14 -14.57 -1.01
CA ALA A 135 9.62 -15.83 -1.56
C ALA A 135 9.56 -16.99 -0.53
N ASP A 136 9.29 -16.70 0.74
CA ASP A 136 9.24 -17.67 1.84
C ASP A 136 8.02 -18.60 1.79
N GLU A 137 6.98 -18.31 1.00
CA GLU A 137 5.86 -19.25 0.80
C GLU A 137 6.06 -20.23 -0.37
N LEU A 138 7.03 -19.98 -1.26
CA LEU A 138 7.36 -20.89 -2.38
C LEU A 138 8.54 -21.82 -2.06
N GLY A 139 9.23 -21.63 -0.93
CA GLY A 139 10.35 -22.45 -0.47
C GLY A 139 9.98 -23.70 0.34
N CYS A 140 8.76 -23.79 0.88
CA CYS A 140 8.36 -24.88 1.79
C CYS A 140 7.60 -26.06 1.16
N ARG A 141 7.56 -26.18 -0.18
CA ARG A 141 7.07 -27.40 -0.88
C ARG A 141 8.16 -28.07 -1.70
N ARG A 142 9.30 -28.40 -1.08
CA ARG A 142 10.15 -29.49 -1.56
C ARG A 142 10.54 -30.36 -0.37
N PHE A 143 10.43 -31.67 -0.58
CA PHE A 143 10.72 -32.78 0.34
C PHE A 143 9.60 -33.21 1.28
N THR A 144 8.70 -34.03 0.76
CA THR A 144 8.51 -35.37 1.32
C THR A 144 8.59 -36.37 0.16
N ARG A 145 9.57 -37.28 0.25
CA ARG A 145 9.69 -38.48 -0.55
C ARG A 145 8.87 -39.58 0.11
#